data_AF-A0A7Z9WDF4-F1
#
_entry.id   AF-A0A7Z9WDF4-F1
#
_cell.length_a   1.000
_cell.length_b   1.000
_cell.length_c   1.000
_cell.angle_alpha   90.00
_cell.angle_beta   90.00
_cell.angle_gamma   90.00
#
_symmetry.space_group_name_H-M   'P 1'
#
loop_
_entity.id
_entity.type
_entity.pdbx_description
1 polymer ?
#
loop_
_entity_poly.entity_id
_entity_poly.type
_entity_poly.pdbx_seq_one_letter_code
_entity_poly.pdbx_strand_id
1 'polypeptide(L)'
;MKAIKVAIPLFKDRVAPHFGASSEILLVEIKSPSQVREVKLEHKADTPYGLACRLVELGVNKLVCGGISKTDKEWFIRRGISVEDNRKGEVRKIINEILDQISS
;
A
#
# COMPACT_ATOMS: atom_id res chain seq x y z
N MET A 1 -9.93 -13.25 -13.11
CA MET A 1 -9.92 -12.32 -11.94
C MET A 1 -8.95 -11.19 -12.23
N LYS A 2 -9.26 -9.96 -11.81
CA LYS A 2 -8.35 -8.82 -11.94
C LYS A 2 -7.35 -8.87 -10.78
N ALA A 3 -6.06 -8.67 -11.03
CA ALA A 3 -5.05 -8.66 -9.98
C ALA A 3 -5.31 -7.50 -9.01
N ILE A 4 -5.20 -7.76 -7.71
CA ILE A 4 -5.29 -6.73 -6.68
C ILE A 4 -3.88 -6.20 -6.41
N LYS A 5 -3.70 -4.90 -6.52
CA LYS A 5 -2.45 -4.21 -6.20
C LYS A 5 -2.57 -3.49 -4.87
N VAL A 6 -1.72 -3.83 -3.93
CA VAL A 6 -1.65 -3.25 -2.59
C VAL A 6 -0.34 -2.50 -2.43
N ALA A 7 -0.39 -1.24 -2.02
CA ALA A 7 0.79 -0.46 -1.67
C ALA A 7 0.94 -0.37 -0.15
N ILE A 8 2.14 -0.62 0.35
CA ILE A 8 2.47 -0.60 1.78
C ILE A 8 3.74 0.23 1.96
N PRO A 9 3.67 1.44 2.52
CA PRO A 9 4.86 2.19 2.90
C PRO A 9 5.65 1.42 3.95
N LEU A 10 6.94 1.21 3.70
CA LEU A 10 7.82 0.40 4.53
C LEU A 10 8.63 1.25 5.49
N PHE A 11 8.85 0.78 6.70
CA PHE A 11 9.90 1.25 7.57
C PHE A 11 10.71 0.04 8.02
N LYS A 12 11.83 -0.22 7.34
CA LYS A 12 12.56 -1.50 7.41
C LYS A 12 11.61 -2.66 7.03
N ASP A 13 11.42 -3.63 7.91
CA ASP A 13 10.55 -4.80 7.69
C ASP A 13 9.10 -4.60 8.18
N ARG A 14 8.74 -3.37 8.56
CA ARG A 14 7.45 -3.02 9.17
C ARG A 14 6.68 -2.00 8.35
N VAL A 15 5.38 -1.87 8.62
CA VAL A 15 4.59 -0.77 8.06
C VAL A 15 5.07 0.55 8.62
N ALA A 16 5.24 1.54 7.75
CA ALA A 16 5.60 2.89 8.17
C ALA A 16 4.50 3.49 9.06
N PRO A 17 4.88 4.19 10.14
CA PRO A 17 3.91 4.75 11.09
C PRO A 17 3.03 5.82 10.47
N HIS A 18 3.47 6.47 9.38
CA HIS A 18 2.73 7.50 8.67
C HIS A 18 3.02 7.45 7.16
N PHE A 19 2.02 7.74 6.34
CA PHE A 19 2.14 7.87 4.89
C PHE A 19 3.06 9.05 4.53
N GLY A 20 4.03 8.83 3.65
CA GLY A 20 5.03 9.84 3.30
C GLY A 20 6.18 10.00 4.29
N ALA A 21 6.20 9.24 5.40
CA ALA A 21 7.35 9.21 6.33
C ALA A 21 8.46 8.24 5.89
N SER A 22 8.29 7.56 4.74
CA SER A 22 9.27 6.64 4.17
C SER A 22 9.42 6.84 2.67
N SER A 23 10.65 6.65 2.20
CA SER A 23 11.03 6.63 0.80
C SER A 23 10.85 5.25 0.15
N GLU A 24 10.46 4.22 0.91
CA GLU A 24 10.28 2.86 0.41
C GLU A 24 8.81 2.43 0.46
N ILE A 25 8.31 1.85 -0.64
CA ILE A 25 6.98 1.24 -0.71
C ILE A 25 7.11 -0.19 -1.20
N LEU A 26 6.42 -1.12 -0.54
CA LEU A 26 6.16 -2.44 -1.08
C LEU A 26 4.87 -2.42 -1.91
N LEU A 27 5.00 -2.69 -3.20
CA LEU A 27 3.88 -3.00 -4.07
C LEU A 27 3.67 -4.50 -4.11
N VAL A 28 2.52 -4.96 -3.65
CA VAL A 28 2.12 -6.38 -3.65
C VAL A 28 1.03 -6.55 -4.69
N GLU A 29 1.29 -7.33 -5.72
CA GLU A 29 0.33 -7.71 -6.75
C GLU A 29 -0.14 -9.15 -6.51
N ILE A 30 -1.43 -9.31 -6.23
CA ILE A 30 -2.06 -10.58 -5.88
C ILE A 30 -3.01 -10.95 -7.02
N LYS A 31 -2.68 -12.01 -7.76
CA LYS A 31 -3.57 -12.59 -8.79
C LYS A 31 -4.40 -13.75 -8.24
N SER A 32 -3.77 -14.54 -7.38
CA SER A 32 -4.36 -15.65 -6.63
C SER A 32 -3.54 -15.87 -5.35
N PRO A 33 -4.02 -16.66 -4.37
CA PRO A 33 -3.25 -17.00 -3.17
C PRO A 33 -1.88 -17.62 -3.48
N SER A 34 -1.75 -18.29 -4.63
CA SER A 34 -0.52 -18.91 -5.13
C SER A 34 0.31 -18.01 -6.06
N GLN A 35 -0.22 -16.85 -6.46
CA GLN A 35 0.45 -15.91 -7.38
C GLN A 35 0.49 -14.51 -6.75
N VAL A 36 1.48 -14.34 -5.87
CA VAL A 36 1.81 -13.07 -5.22
C VAL A 36 3.14 -12.57 -5.76
N ARG A 37 3.18 -11.32 -6.21
CA ARG A 37 4.41 -10.64 -6.63
C ARG A 37 4.64 -9.43 -5.78
N GLU A 38 5.81 -9.36 -5.16
CA GLU A 38 6.24 -8.23 -4.34
C GLU A 38 7.32 -7.44 -5.07
N VAL A 39 7.15 -6.12 -5.14
CA VAL A 39 8.12 -5.20 -5.75
C VAL A 39 8.36 -4.06 -4.77
N LYS A 40 9.62 -3.89 -4.35
CA LYS A 40 10.03 -2.71 -3.58
C LYS A 40 10.24 -1.56 -4.55
N LEU A 41 9.55 -0.45 -4.29
CA LEU A 41 9.63 0.79 -5.02
C LEU A 41 10.31 1.80 -4.13
N GLU A 42 11.51 2.21 -4.51
CA GLU A 42 12.10 3.43 -3.99
C GLU A 42 11.43 4.63 -4.65
N HIS A 43 11.01 5.56 -3.80
CA HIS A 43 10.37 6.77 -4.23
C HIS A 43 11.20 7.97 -3.79
N LYS A 44 11.67 8.70 -4.80
CA LYS A 44 12.39 9.96 -4.63
C LYS A 44 11.49 11.17 -4.51
N ALA A 45 10.15 11.07 -4.57
CA ALA A 45 9.42 12.34 -4.48
C ALA A 45 9.65 12.96 -3.12
N ASP A 46 10.08 14.19 -3.21
CA ASP A 46 10.21 15.14 -2.11
C ASP A 46 8.85 15.45 -1.43
N THR A 47 7.73 14.94 -1.97
CA THR A 47 6.39 15.21 -1.44
C THR A 47 5.47 13.97 -1.39
N PRO A 48 4.60 13.88 -0.36
CA PRO A 48 3.55 12.84 -0.27
C PRO A 48 2.60 12.81 -1.47
N TYR A 49 2.40 13.97 -2.12
CA TYR A 49 1.56 14.09 -3.31
C TYR A 49 2.16 13.39 -4.54
N GLY A 50 3.46 13.56 -4.78
CA GLY A 50 4.15 12.87 -5.88
C GLY A 50 4.08 11.35 -5.72
N LEU A 51 4.14 10.89 -4.48
CA LEU A 51 3.95 9.48 -4.14
C LEU A 51 2.53 9.02 -4.44
N ALA A 52 1.53 9.79 -4.00
CA ALA A 52 0.14 9.48 -4.24
C ALA A 52 -0.21 9.38 -5.73
N CYS A 53 0.28 10.31 -6.56
CA CYS A 53 0.15 10.24 -8.02
C CYS A 53 0.77 8.96 -8.59
N ARG A 54 1.99 8.62 -8.18
CA ARG A 54 2.68 7.42 -8.67
C ARG A 54 1.92 6.13 -8.31
N LEU A 55 1.32 6.05 -7.13
CA LEU A 55 0.52 4.89 -6.74
C LEU A 55 -0.75 4.75 -7.60
N VAL A 56 -1.38 5.87 -7.96
CA VAL A 56 -2.53 5.89 -8.87
C VAL A 56 -2.14 5.44 -10.27
N GLU A 57 -1.02 5.93 -10.81
CA GLU A 57 -0.50 5.53 -12.13
C GLU A 57 -0.14 4.03 -12.19
N LEU A 58 0.37 3.48 -11.09
CA LEU A 58 0.65 2.03 -10.97
C LEU A 58 -0.63 1.18 -10.90
N GLY A 59 -1.81 1.79 -10.77
CA GLY A 59 -3.10 1.13 -10.66
C GLY A 59 -3.29 0.42 -9.33
N VAL A 60 -2.74 0.99 -8.25
CA VAL A 60 -2.93 0.47 -6.88
C VAL A 60 -4.42 0.49 -6.53
N ASN A 61 -4.92 -0.60 -5.97
CA ASN A 61 -6.31 -0.73 -5.52
C ASN A 61 -6.46 -0.40 -4.04
N LYS A 62 -5.46 -0.77 -3.23
CA LYS A 62 -5.48 -0.57 -1.78
C LYS A 62 -4.17 0.01 -1.28
N LEU A 63 -4.23 1.01 -0.41
CA LEU A 63 -3.09 1.56 0.34
C LEU A 63 -3.22 1.12 1.80
N VAL A 64 -2.18 0.51 2.37
CA VAL A 64 -2.15 0.10 3.77
C VAL A 64 -1.04 0.85 4.51
N CYS A 65 -1.37 1.59 5.56
CA CYS A 65 -0.40 2.40 6.30
C CYS A 65 -0.72 2.52 7.80
N GLY A 66 0.26 2.93 8.61
CA GLY A 66 0.05 3.17 10.04
C GLY A 66 -0.81 4.40 10.33
N GLY A 67 -0.63 5.46 9.54
CA GLY A 67 -1.36 6.72 9.68
C GLY A 67 -1.30 7.49 8.38
N ILE A 68 -2.28 8.36 8.14
CA ILE A 68 -2.37 9.18 6.94
C ILE A 68 -3.17 10.44 7.28
N SER A 69 -2.83 11.57 6.65
CA SER A 69 -3.61 12.78 6.81
C SER A 69 -5.01 12.59 6.22
N LYS A 70 -6.01 13.28 6.79
CA LYS A 70 -7.39 13.23 6.26
C LYS A 70 -7.45 13.66 4.79
N THR A 71 -6.71 14.71 4.43
CA THR A 71 -6.64 15.23 3.07
C THR A 71 -6.10 14.20 2.09
N ASP A 72 -5.00 13.52 2.41
CA ASP A 72 -4.41 12.50 1.54
C ASP A 72 -5.34 11.28 1.42
N LYS A 73 -5.96 10.87 2.53
CA LYS A 73 -6.93 9.76 2.55
C LYS A 73 -8.11 10.05 1.61
N GLU A 74 -8.73 11.22 1.73
CA GLU A 74 -9.83 11.63 0.85
C GLU A 74 -9.38 11.72 -0.62
N TRP A 75 -8.16 12.17 -0.86
CA TRP A 75 -7.58 12.26 -2.20
C TRP A 75 -7.46 10.89 -2.88
N PHE A 76 -7.04 9.86 -2.14
CA PHE A 76 -6.96 8.47 -2.61
C PHE A 76 -8.34 7.87 -2.87
N ILE A 77 -9.27 8.04 -1.92
CA ILE A 77 -10.64 7.51 -2.03
C ILE A 77 -11.34 8.08 -3.26
N ARG A 78 -11.21 9.39 -3.51
CA ARG A 78 -11.77 10.04 -4.71
C ARG A 78 -11.23 9.49 -6.04
N ARG A 79 -10.10 8.79 -6.02
CA ARG A 79 -9.47 8.15 -7.19
C ARG A 79 -9.70 6.64 -7.25
N GLY A 80 -10.57 6.12 -6.39
CA GLY A 80 -10.91 4.69 -6.35
C GLY A 80 -9.88 3.82 -5.64
N ILE A 81 -8.98 4.41 -4.86
CA ILE A 81 -8.03 3.68 -4.02
C ILE A 81 -8.59 3.56 -2.61
N SER A 82 -8.77 2.33 -2.15
CA SER A 82 -9.17 2.05 -0.76
C SER A 82 -8.00 2.27 0.18
N VAL A 83 -8.22 3.01 1.27
CA VAL A 83 -7.17 3.30 2.26
C VAL A 83 -7.49 2.57 3.56
N GLU A 84 -6.57 1.71 3.97
CA GLU A 84 -6.59 0.99 5.25
C GLU A 84 -5.49 1.56 6.15
N ASP A 85 -5.87 2.55 6.96
CA ASP A 85 -5.00 3.18 7.95
C ASP A 85 -5.03 2.45 9.31
N ASN A 86 -4.26 2.93 10.29
CA ASN A 86 -4.12 2.33 11.62
C ASN A 86 -3.52 0.91 11.66
N ARG A 87 -2.84 0.49 10.59
CA ARG A 87 -2.16 -0.81 10.54
C ARG A 87 -0.73 -0.71 11.09
N LYS A 88 -0.45 -1.53 12.11
CA LYS A 88 0.86 -1.62 12.76
C LYS A 88 1.34 -3.06 12.75
N GLY A 89 2.63 -3.27 12.46
CA GLY A 89 3.22 -4.60 12.54
C GLY A 89 4.19 -4.88 11.40
N GLU A 90 4.54 -6.15 11.28
CA GLU A 90 5.37 -6.69 10.21
C GLU A 90 4.56 -6.78 8.91
N VAL A 91 5.18 -6.41 7.81
CA VAL A 91 4.51 -6.33 6.51
C VAL A 91 4.04 -7.72 6.06
N ARG A 92 4.82 -8.77 6.37
CA ARG A 92 4.44 -10.16 6.08
C ARG A 92 3.11 -10.56 6.72
N LYS A 93 2.84 -10.13 7.96
CA LYS A 93 1.57 -10.46 8.64
C LYS A 93 0.39 -9.86 7.89
N ILE A 94 0.52 -8.61 7.45
CA ILE A 94 -0.53 -7.91 6.70
C ILE A 94 -0.77 -8.58 5.35
N ILE A 95 0.29 -8.96 4.64
CA ILE A 95 0.15 -9.69 3.37
C ILE A 95 -0.61 -10.99 3.60
N ASN A 96 -0.26 -11.77 4.63
CA ASN A 96 -0.96 -13.00 4.96
C ASN A 96 -2.43 -12.76 5.31
N GLU A 97 -2.76 -11.74 6.12
CA GLU A 97 -4.15 -11.36 6.41
C GLU A 97 -4.93 -11.01 5.13
N ILE A 98 -4.30 -10.32 4.17
CA ILE A 98 -4.94 -9.98 2.90
C ILE A 98 -5.18 -11.25 2.05
N LEU A 99 -4.23 -12.19 2.04
CA LEU A 99 -4.38 -13.45 1.30
C LEU A 99 -5.48 -14.34 1.89
N ASP A 100 -5.61 -14.36 3.21
CA ASP A 100 -6.67 -15.09 3.93
C ASP A 100 -8.06 -14.55 3.59
N GLN A 101 -8.21 -13.23 3.49
CA GLN A 101 -9.45 -12.56 3.07
C GLN A 101 -9.84 -12.85 1.60
N ILE A 102 -8.88 -13.20 0.74
CA ILE A 102 -9.13 -13.53 -0.67
C ILE A 102 -9.43 -15.03 -0.85
N SER A 103 -9.00 -15.85 0.10
CA SER A 103 -9.17 -17.31 0.05
C SER A 103 -10.47 -17.79 0.72
N SER A 104 -11.14 -16.93 1.49
CA SER A 104 -12.44 -17.17 2.14
C SER A 104 -13.60 -16.68 1.28
#